data_AF-A0A496SYK6-F1
#
_entry.id   AF-A0A496SYK6-F1
#
_cell.length_a   1.000
_cell.length_b   1.000
_cell.length_c   1.000
_cell.angle_alpha   90.00
_cell.angle_beta   90.00
_cell.angle_gamma   90.00
#
_symmetry.space_group_name_H-M   'P 1'
#
loop_
_entity.id
_entity.type
_entity.pdbx_description
1 polymer ?
#
loop_
_entity_poly.entity_id
_entity_poly.type
_entity_poly.pdbx_seq_one_letter_code
_entity_poly.pdbx_strand_id
1 'polypeptide(L)'
;MKENGLMVSQRRQKAKRVAKRSKPRADRPRQYWGIDMTKFMVPSVGWVYLVIVVDWFTKKTVGWNLSLRSRAAKWKQALEMAIEREFREGVRGNRLCLISDNGSQPTSTSFMGDMATLGIKQVFTSNGNGETQKGDEDHQGGGYMDK
;
A
#
# COMPACT_ATOMS: atom_id res chain seq x y z
N MET A 1 24.56 37.95 2.66
CA MET A 1 23.82 36.89 1.91
C MET A 1 22.64 37.40 1.07
N LYS A 2 21.96 38.50 1.41
CA LYS A 2 20.93 39.12 0.53
C LYS A 2 21.50 39.97 -0.62
N GLU A 3 22.73 40.50 -0.48
CA GLU A 3 23.29 41.48 -1.41
C GLU A 3 23.85 40.92 -2.73
N ASN A 4 24.17 39.62 -2.83
CA ASN A 4 24.86 39.07 -4.01
C ASN A 4 23.93 38.39 -5.02
N GLY A 5 22.60 38.57 -4.94
CA GLY A 5 21.66 38.01 -5.93
C GLY A 5 21.63 36.46 -6.04
N LEU A 6 22.32 35.74 -5.15
CA LEU A 6 22.47 34.27 -5.19
C LEU A 6 21.27 33.49 -4.64
N MET A 7 20.09 34.12 -4.52
CA MET A 7 18.88 33.40 -4.09
C MET A 7 18.29 32.61 -5.26
N VAL A 8 18.48 31.29 -5.23
CA VAL A 8 17.75 30.37 -6.11
C VAL A 8 16.27 30.47 -5.77
N SER A 9 15.45 30.90 -6.73
CA SER A 9 13.99 30.84 -6.57
C SER A 9 13.59 29.38 -6.43
N GLN A 10 13.18 28.97 -5.23
CA GLN A 10 12.63 27.64 -5.03
C GLN A 10 11.29 27.58 -5.78
N ARG A 11 11.32 27.02 -6.98
CA ARG A 11 10.13 26.75 -7.79
C ARG A 11 9.30 25.70 -7.07
N ARG A 12 8.40 26.16 -6.19
CA ARG A 12 7.53 25.30 -5.40
C ARG A 12 6.46 24.73 -6.32
N GLN A 13 6.77 23.58 -6.91
CA GLN A 13 5.84 22.78 -7.72
C GLN A 13 4.65 22.39 -6.82
N LYS A 14 3.52 23.10 -6.93
CA LYS A 14 2.26 22.68 -6.33
C LYS A 14 1.57 21.73 -7.29
N ALA A 15 1.64 20.43 -7.00
CA ALA A 15 0.84 19.44 -7.70
C ALA A 15 -0.65 19.78 -7.51
N LYS A 16 -1.34 20.22 -8.58
CA LYS A 16 -2.80 20.35 -8.59
C LYS A 16 -3.42 18.95 -8.56
N ARG A 17 -3.72 18.44 -7.37
CA ARG A 17 -4.44 17.17 -7.21
C ARG A 17 -5.94 17.42 -7.38
N VAL A 18 -6.48 17.11 -8.56
CA VAL A 18 -7.94 17.03 -8.75
C VAL A 18 -8.37 15.67 -8.21
N ALA A 19 -8.84 15.61 -6.97
CA ALA A 19 -9.36 14.38 -6.38
C ALA A 19 -10.75 14.06 -6.99
N LYS A 20 -10.79 13.29 -8.07
CA LYS A 20 -12.06 12.92 -8.74
C LYS A 20 -12.80 11.73 -8.10
N ARG A 21 -12.23 11.08 -7.07
CA ARG A 21 -12.89 10.06 -6.25
C ARG A 21 -12.52 10.26 -4.78
N SER A 22 -13.51 10.22 -3.89
CA SER A 22 -13.26 10.12 -2.46
C SER A 22 -12.45 8.85 -2.19
N LYS A 23 -11.37 8.97 -1.41
CA LYS A 23 -10.65 7.79 -0.92
C LYS A 23 -11.64 6.92 -0.12
N PRO A 24 -11.55 5.59 -0.21
CA PRO A 24 -12.42 4.73 0.59
C PRO A 24 -12.24 5.06 2.08
N ARG A 25 -13.35 5.14 2.80
CA ARG A 25 -13.34 5.26 4.26
C ARG A 25 -13.26 3.85 4.84
N ALA A 26 -12.40 3.66 5.84
CA ALA A 26 -12.38 2.44 6.62
C ALA A 26 -13.43 2.55 7.73
N ASP A 27 -14.28 1.54 7.84
CA ASP A 27 -15.37 1.46 8.82
C ASP A 27 -15.04 0.49 9.97
N ARG A 28 -14.01 -0.35 9.80
CA ARG A 28 -13.50 -1.26 10.83
C ARG A 28 -11.98 -1.43 10.74
N PRO A 29 -11.30 -1.87 11.83
CA PRO A 29 -9.92 -2.32 11.77
C PRO A 29 -9.72 -3.40 10.71
N ARG A 30 -8.53 -3.43 10.12
CA ARG A 30 -8.06 -4.47 9.18
C ARG A 30 -8.86 -4.59 7.89
N GLN A 31 -9.59 -3.53 7.53
CA GLN A 31 -10.32 -3.44 6.26
C GLN A 31 -9.44 -2.88 5.15
N TYR A 32 -8.77 -1.77 5.41
CA TYR A 32 -7.87 -1.10 4.47
C TYR A 32 -6.53 -0.84 5.14
N TRP A 33 -5.47 -1.36 4.53
CA TRP A 33 -4.10 -1.04 4.91
C TRP A 33 -3.46 -0.21 3.81
N GLY A 34 -2.82 0.89 4.20
CA GLY A 34 -1.96 1.66 3.32
C GLY A 34 -0.53 1.16 3.44
N ILE A 35 0.14 1.00 2.31
CA ILE A 35 1.57 0.71 2.26
C ILE A 35 2.29 1.75 1.39
N ASP A 36 3.37 2.29 1.92
CA ASP A 36 4.21 3.26 1.20
C ASP A 36 5.68 3.11 1.58
N MET A 37 6.57 3.57 0.70
CA MET A 37 8.00 3.64 0.94
C MET A 37 8.48 5.08 0.85
N THR A 38 9.13 5.51 1.91
CA THR A 38 9.88 6.77 1.95
C THR A 38 11.36 6.51 2.08
N LYS A 39 12.19 7.54 1.81
CA LYS A 39 13.63 7.48 2.04
C LYS A 39 14.14 8.78 2.66
N PHE A 40 15.16 8.66 3.50
CA PHE A 40 15.81 9.80 4.15
C PHE A 40 17.33 9.58 4.21
N MET A 41 18.08 10.67 4.27
CA MET A 41 19.55 10.64 4.34
C MET A 41 19.98 10.60 5.80
N VAL A 42 20.85 9.64 6.15
CA VAL A 42 21.50 9.57 7.46
C VAL A 42 23.01 9.78 7.25
N PRO A 43 23.64 10.77 7.91
CA PRO A 43 25.03 11.16 7.63
C PRO A 43 26.06 10.02 7.66
N SER A 44 25.88 9.04 8.55
CA SER A 44 26.84 7.94 8.74
C SER A 44 26.63 6.74 7.82
N VAL A 45 25.43 6.57 7.23
CA VAL A 45 25.08 5.36 6.45
C VAL A 45 24.53 5.66 5.05
N GLY A 46 24.25 6.93 4.74
CA GLY A 46 23.69 7.35 3.47
C GLY A 46 22.16 7.23 3.42
N TRP A 47 21.62 6.92 2.23
CA TRP A 47 20.19 6.79 2.02
C TRP A 47 19.60 5.56 2.72
N VAL A 48 18.59 5.78 3.54
CA VAL A 48 17.81 4.74 4.22
C VAL A 48 16.39 4.76 3.67
N TYR A 49 15.87 3.58 3.35
CA TYR A 49 14.54 3.34 2.81
C TYR A 49 13.68 2.70 3.89
N LEU A 50 12.49 3.25 4.11
CA LEU A 50 11.52 2.80 5.10
C LEU A 50 10.21 2.48 4.39
N VAL A 51 9.80 1.21 4.45
CA VAL A 51 8.45 0.78 4.07
C VAL A 51 7.59 0.74 5.34
N ILE A 52 6.38 1.32 5.28
CA ILE A 52 5.44 1.34 6.40
C ILE A 52 4.09 0.81 5.94
N VAL A 53 3.47 -0.05 6.75
CA VAL A 53 2.09 -0.51 6.60
C VAL A 53 1.25 0.08 7.73
N VAL A 54 0.21 0.83 7.36
CA VAL A 54 -0.67 1.54 8.30
C VAL A 54 -2.11 1.08 8.12
N ASP A 55 -2.76 0.75 9.22
CA ASP A 55 -4.19 0.48 9.24
C ASP A 55 -5.01 1.78 9.15
N TRP A 56 -5.88 1.89 8.14
CA TRP A 56 -6.59 3.15 7.88
C TRP A 56 -7.67 3.48 8.89
N PHE A 57 -8.17 2.52 9.65
CA PHE A 57 -9.18 2.76 10.68
C PHE A 57 -8.51 3.19 11.98
N THR A 58 -7.61 2.37 12.50
CA THR A 58 -6.94 2.58 13.79
C THR A 58 -5.79 3.59 13.73
N LYS A 59 -5.30 3.90 12.52
CA LYS A 59 -4.08 4.70 12.28
C LYS A 59 -2.80 4.09 12.85
N LYS A 60 -2.87 2.82 13.27
CA LYS A 60 -1.74 2.07 13.81
C LYS A 60 -0.78 1.67 12.69
N THR A 61 0.52 1.85 12.91
CA THR A 61 1.55 1.17 12.12
C THR A 61 1.57 -0.30 12.48
N VAL A 62 1.13 -1.15 11.55
CA VAL A 62 0.98 -2.59 11.78
C VAL A 62 2.22 -3.37 11.34
N GLY A 63 2.97 -2.87 10.36
CA GLY A 63 4.23 -3.45 9.91
C GLY A 63 5.15 -2.41 9.29
N TRP A 64 6.44 -2.72 9.21
CA TRP A 64 7.44 -1.85 8.62
C TRP A 64 8.72 -2.61 8.27
N ASN A 65 9.54 -2.02 7.42
CA ASN A 65 10.89 -2.51 7.13
C ASN A 65 11.84 -1.35 6.83
N LEU A 66 13.04 -1.38 7.41
CA LEU A 66 14.07 -0.38 7.20
C LEU A 66 15.28 -1.02 6.50
N SER A 67 15.77 -0.41 5.42
CA SER A 67 16.89 -0.95 4.66
C SER A 67 17.74 0.13 3.99
N LEU A 68 19.02 -0.14 3.81
CA LEU A 68 19.93 0.70 3.03
C LEU A 68 19.74 0.57 1.51
N ARG A 69 18.89 -0.36 1.06
CA ARG A 69 18.58 -0.54 -0.38
C ARG A 69 17.08 -0.60 -0.62
N SER A 70 16.64 0.07 -1.68
CA SER A 70 15.27 -0.08 -2.19
C SER A 70 15.15 -1.41 -2.93
N ARG A 71 14.37 -2.36 -2.40
CA ARG A 71 14.11 -3.67 -3.00
C ARG A 71 12.66 -4.06 -2.76
N ALA A 72 12.03 -4.69 -3.76
CA ALA A 72 10.66 -5.23 -3.65
C ALA A 72 10.50 -6.20 -2.46
N ALA A 73 11.53 -6.98 -2.14
CA ALA A 73 11.53 -7.87 -0.97
C ALA A 73 11.27 -7.14 0.36
N LYS A 74 11.58 -5.84 0.47
CA LYS A 74 11.33 -5.07 1.71
C LYS A 74 9.86 -4.74 1.91
N TRP A 75 9.11 -4.62 0.83
CA TRP A 75 7.66 -4.47 0.85
C TRP A 75 6.98 -5.74 1.37
N LYS A 76 7.41 -6.89 0.85
CA LYS A 76 6.96 -8.20 1.33
C LYS A 76 7.21 -8.37 2.82
N GLN A 77 8.44 -8.14 3.28
CA GLN A 77 8.82 -8.26 4.70
C GLN A 77 7.99 -7.35 5.62
N ALA A 78 7.73 -6.09 5.20
CA ALA A 78 6.91 -5.17 5.98
C ALA A 78 5.46 -5.66 6.10
N LEU A 79 4.91 -6.23 5.02
CA LEU A 79 3.56 -6.75 4.98
C LEU A 79 3.41 -8.08 5.72
N GLU A 80 4.36 -9.01 5.60
CA GLU A 80 4.41 -10.24 6.38
C GLU A 80 4.41 -9.93 7.88
N MET A 81 5.22 -8.96 8.31
CA MET A 81 5.23 -8.48 9.69
C MET A 81 3.85 -7.94 10.11
N ALA A 82 3.16 -7.19 9.25
CA ALA A 82 1.83 -6.69 9.53
C ALA A 82 0.79 -7.81 9.67
N ILE A 83 0.84 -8.80 8.76
CA ILE A 83 -0.07 -9.95 8.76
C ILE A 83 0.11 -10.77 10.04
N GLU A 84 1.35 -11.14 10.37
CA GLU A 84 1.67 -11.93 11.57
C GLU A 84 1.15 -11.27 12.86
N ARG A 85 1.29 -9.94 12.94
CA ARG A 85 0.87 -9.18 14.13
C ARG A 85 -0.65 -9.02 14.25
N GLU A 86 -1.35 -8.86 13.14
CA GLU A 86 -2.77 -8.51 13.14
C GLU A 86 -3.70 -9.69 12.85
N PHE A 87 -3.19 -10.77 12.26
CA PHE A 87 -3.95 -11.95 11.85
C PHE A 87 -3.28 -13.24 12.31
N ARG A 88 -3.34 -13.52 13.61
CA ARG A 88 -2.78 -14.75 14.22
C ARG A 88 -3.27 -16.05 13.59
N GLU A 89 -4.54 -16.06 13.16
CA GLU A 89 -5.17 -17.22 12.51
C GLU A 89 -5.06 -17.17 10.97
N GLY A 90 -4.26 -16.23 10.44
CA GLY A 90 -4.13 -15.99 9.01
C GLY A 90 -5.10 -14.93 8.46
N VAL A 91 -4.69 -14.30 7.36
CA VAL A 91 -5.39 -13.14 6.75
C VAL A 91 -6.51 -13.54 5.78
N ARG A 92 -6.49 -14.77 5.25
CA ARG A 92 -7.47 -15.25 4.26
C ARG A 92 -8.90 -15.14 4.82
N GLY A 93 -9.84 -14.73 3.98
CA GLY A 93 -11.25 -14.53 4.38
C GLY A 93 -11.57 -13.22 5.11
N ASN A 94 -10.56 -12.47 5.59
CA ASN A 94 -10.79 -11.20 6.30
C ASN A 94 -11.14 -10.01 5.36
N ARG A 95 -11.10 -10.24 4.05
CA ARG A 95 -11.37 -9.25 2.99
C ARG A 95 -10.52 -7.98 3.14
N LEU A 96 -9.25 -8.16 3.51
CA LEU A 96 -8.28 -7.07 3.61
C LEU A 96 -7.98 -6.50 2.23
N CYS A 97 -8.03 -5.17 2.12
CA CYS A 97 -7.58 -4.43 0.95
C CYS A 97 -6.25 -3.72 1.25
N LEU A 98 -5.24 -3.96 0.42
CA LEU A 98 -3.96 -3.27 0.47
C LEU A 98 -3.94 -2.14 -0.56
N ILE A 99 -3.75 -0.92 -0.09
CA ILE A 99 -3.72 0.30 -0.89
C ILE A 99 -2.27 0.76 -1.00
N SER A 100 -1.74 0.84 -2.22
CA SER A 100 -0.40 1.40 -2.50
C SER A 100 -0.51 2.68 -3.33
N ASP A 101 0.40 3.63 -3.08
CA ASP A 101 0.51 4.84 -3.90
C ASP A 101 1.26 4.52 -5.22
N ASN A 102 0.88 5.18 -6.30
CA ASN A 102 1.35 4.90 -7.66
C ASN A 102 2.84 5.23 -7.89
N GLY A 103 3.47 5.98 -7.00
CA GLY A 103 4.89 6.35 -7.12
C GLY A 103 5.88 5.32 -6.58
N SER A 104 5.41 4.35 -5.80
CA SER A 104 6.28 3.46 -5.02
C SER A 104 5.89 1.98 -5.14
N GLN A 105 4.98 1.62 -6.05
CA GLN A 105 4.40 0.27 -6.15
C GLN A 105 5.45 -0.87 -6.26
N PRO A 106 5.32 -1.95 -5.46
CA PRO A 106 6.03 -3.20 -5.70
C PRO A 106 5.38 -3.93 -6.88
N THR A 107 5.90 -3.72 -8.09
CA THR A 107 5.39 -4.34 -9.33
C THR A 107 5.98 -5.72 -9.61
N SER A 108 6.77 -6.28 -8.70
CA SER A 108 7.34 -7.62 -8.90
C SER A 108 6.24 -8.67 -8.96
N THR A 109 6.28 -9.53 -9.98
CA THR A 109 5.34 -10.65 -10.17
C THR A 109 5.21 -11.53 -8.92
N SER A 110 6.31 -11.75 -8.21
CA SER A 110 6.31 -12.51 -6.95
C SER A 110 5.42 -11.88 -5.88
N PHE A 111 5.50 -10.56 -5.70
CA PHE A 111 4.69 -9.84 -4.72
C PHE A 111 3.20 -9.90 -5.06
N MET A 112 2.85 -9.75 -6.35
CA MET A 112 1.46 -9.89 -6.79
C MET A 112 0.93 -11.31 -6.60
N GLY A 113 1.74 -12.34 -6.89
CA GLY A 113 1.39 -13.74 -6.65
C GLY A 113 1.19 -14.06 -5.15
N ASP A 114 2.03 -13.50 -4.28
CA ASP A 114 1.87 -13.63 -2.84
C ASP A 114 0.53 -13.05 -2.36
N MET A 115 0.15 -11.86 -2.87
CA MET A 115 -1.11 -11.22 -2.49
C MET A 115 -2.32 -12.03 -2.93
N ALA A 116 -2.29 -12.60 -4.14
CA ALA A 116 -3.34 -13.48 -4.62
C ALA A 116 -3.46 -14.73 -3.74
N THR A 117 -2.35 -15.36 -3.37
CA THR A 117 -2.30 -16.54 -2.48
C THR A 117 -2.89 -16.22 -1.10
N LEU A 118 -2.62 -15.03 -0.58
CA LEU A 118 -3.13 -14.57 0.72
C LEU A 118 -4.58 -14.04 0.66
N GLY A 119 -5.20 -13.96 -0.52
CA GLY A 119 -6.54 -13.41 -0.71
C GLY A 119 -6.63 -11.92 -0.36
N ILE A 120 -5.51 -11.18 -0.50
CA ILE A 120 -5.44 -9.74 -0.24
C ILE A 120 -5.72 -9.00 -1.54
N LYS A 121 -6.76 -8.17 -1.55
CA LYS A 121 -7.10 -7.34 -2.72
C LYS A 121 -6.17 -6.15 -2.80
N GLN A 122 -5.45 -5.99 -3.91
CA GLN A 122 -4.64 -4.79 -4.16
C GLN A 122 -5.49 -3.71 -4.83
N VAL A 123 -5.40 -2.49 -4.30
CA VAL A 123 -6.04 -1.31 -4.86
C VAL A 123 -4.97 -0.26 -5.14
N PHE A 124 -4.89 0.17 -6.40
CA PHE A 124 -3.94 1.17 -6.85
C PHE A 124 -4.64 2.53 -7.01
N THR A 125 -4.08 3.60 -6.45
CA THR A 125 -4.65 4.94 -6.61
C THR A 125 -4.15 5.55 -7.92
N SER A 126 -4.86 5.30 -9.04
CA SER A 126 -4.52 5.86 -10.35
C SER A 126 -4.60 7.38 -10.41
N ASN A 127 -3.60 8.04 -10.98
CA ASN A 127 -3.86 9.23 -11.80
C ASN A 127 -4.19 8.75 -13.21
N GLY A 128 -5.48 8.65 -13.53
CA GLY A 128 -5.97 8.49 -14.91
C GLY A 128 -5.44 7.29 -15.68
N ASN A 129 -5.94 6.09 -15.37
CA ASN A 129 -6.48 5.12 -16.33
C ASN A 129 -6.85 3.87 -15.55
N GLY A 130 -8.13 3.54 -15.60
CA GLY A 130 -8.72 2.49 -14.80
C GLY A 130 -8.43 1.12 -15.38
N GLU A 131 -8.14 0.19 -14.49
CA GLU A 131 -8.50 -1.22 -14.62
C GLU A 131 -8.64 -1.75 -13.19
N THR A 132 -9.84 -1.61 -12.65
CA THR A 132 -10.24 -2.42 -11.49
C THR A 132 -10.61 -3.78 -12.09
N GLN A 133 -9.75 -4.79 -11.94
CA GLN A 133 -10.17 -6.15 -12.22
C GLN A 133 -11.33 -6.47 -11.26
N LYS A 134 -12.49 -6.65 -11.88
CA LYS A 134 -13.74 -7.07 -11.25
C LYS A 134 -13.47 -8.48 -10.73
N GLY A 135 -13.33 -8.60 -9.42
CA GLY A 135 -13.33 -9.91 -8.77
C GLY A 135 -14.74 -10.46 -8.90
N ASP A 136 -14.85 -11.62 -9.52
CA ASP A 136 -16.09 -12.37 -9.68
C ASP A 136 -16.71 -12.65 -8.30
N GLU A 137 -17.85 -12.03 -8.02
CA GLU A 137 -18.84 -12.55 -7.09
C GLU A 137 -19.85 -13.33 -7.94
N ASP A 138 -20.05 -14.61 -7.61
CA ASP A 138 -21.35 -15.30 -7.53
C ASP A 138 -21.15 -16.79 -7.73
N HIS A 139 -21.13 -17.57 -6.63
CA HIS A 139 -21.63 -18.95 -6.59
C HIS A 139 -22.20 -19.20 -5.18
N GLN A 140 -23.39 -18.65 -4.93
CA GLN A 140 -24.33 -19.21 -3.96
C GLN A 140 -25.58 -19.67 -4.72
N GLY A 141 -25.99 -20.92 -4.47
CA GLY A 141 -27.41 -21.29 -4.48
C GLY A 141 -27.95 -22.01 -5.72
N GLY A 142 -28.06 -23.33 -5.60
CA GLY A 142 -28.91 -24.19 -6.43
C GLY A 142 -28.39 -25.62 -6.36
N GLY A 143 -29.08 -26.63 -5.84
CA GLY A 143 -30.47 -26.79 -5.44
C GLY A 143 -30.65 -28.31 -5.44
N TYR A 144 -30.79 -28.94 -4.28
CA TYR A 144 -31.20 -30.33 -4.18
C TYR A 144 -32.66 -30.41 -4.66
N MET A 145 -32.93 -31.20 -5.69
CA MET A 145 -34.27 -31.72 -5.96
C MET A 145 -34.15 -33.15 -6.51
N ASP A 146 -34.87 -34.03 -5.83
CA ASP A 146 -35.06 -35.45 -6.10
C ASP A 146 -35.58 -35.74 -7.51
N LYS A 147 -35.09 -36.83 -8.12
CA LYS A 147 -35.87 -37.93 -8.71
C LYS A 147 -35.05 -39.21 -8.75
#